data_AF-A0A8I1KF91-F1
#
_entry.id   AF-A0A8I1KF91-F1
#
_cell.length_a   1.000
_cell.length_b   1.000
_cell.length_c   1.000
_cell.angle_alpha   90.00
_cell.angle_beta   90.00
_cell.angle_gamma   90.00
#
_symmetry.space_group_name_H-M   'P 1'
#
loop_
_entity.id
_entity.type
_entity.pdbx_description
1 polymer ?
#
loop_
_entity_poly.entity_id
_entity_poly.type
_entity_poly.pdbx_seq_one_letter_code
_entity_poly.pdbx_strand_id
1 'polypeptide(L)'
;DIARRILTLNPNLINPLDSYGIVVIDEIELHLHPKWQQNVVNALLKSFKNIQFVITTHSPQVLSTVDKKNIRMFVKNDKGEVRSVPPTFQTKGVKSADVMARIMGADSIPDVKEARDVDEFSKLLSVDKKDEALSLLEELKSHFGDKHPVILDCENSIKIYELKQRVRNKG
;
A
#
# COMPACT_ATOMS: atom_id res chain seq x y z
N ASP A 1 -5.56 18.54 -20.54
CA ASP A 1 -5.23 18.06 -21.89
C ASP A 1 -6.30 17.17 -22.52
N ILE A 2 -6.76 16.12 -21.83
CA ILE A 2 -7.79 15.17 -22.36
C ILE A 2 -9.02 15.91 -22.94
N ALA A 3 -9.65 16.79 -22.15
CA ALA A 3 -10.82 17.56 -22.62
C ALA A 3 -10.53 18.39 -23.87
N ARG A 4 -9.34 19.00 -23.97
CA ARG A 4 -8.91 19.76 -25.14
C ARG A 4 -8.81 18.87 -26.38
N ARG A 5 -8.17 17.70 -26.26
CA ARG A 5 -8.06 16.73 -27.36
C ARG A 5 -9.42 16.21 -27.81
N ILE A 6 -10.31 15.92 -26.86
CA ILE A 6 -11.69 15.50 -27.16
C ILE A 6 -12.42 16.56 -27.99
N LEU A 7 -12.32 17.84 -27.60
CA LEU A 7 -12.88 18.97 -28.34
C LEU A 7 -12.31 19.09 -29.75
N THR A 8 -10.99 18.98 -29.90
CA THR A 8 -10.31 19.10 -31.19
C THR A 8 -10.65 17.94 -32.14
N LEU A 9 -10.77 16.72 -31.62
CA LEU A 9 -11.04 15.53 -32.42
C LEU A 9 -12.53 15.37 -32.76
N ASN A 10 -13.43 16.00 -32.00
CA ASN A 10 -14.88 15.88 -32.17
C ASN A 10 -15.56 17.25 -32.26
N PRO A 11 -15.22 18.09 -33.25
CA PRO A 11 -15.70 19.48 -33.33
C PRO A 11 -17.21 19.59 -33.55
N ASN A 12 -17.85 18.55 -34.08
CA ASN A 12 -19.27 18.54 -34.42
C ASN A 12 -20.17 17.91 -33.35
N LEU A 13 -19.61 17.45 -32.22
CA LEU A 13 -20.41 16.90 -31.13
C LEU A 13 -21.04 18.02 -30.29
N ILE A 14 -22.35 17.90 -30.06
CA ILE A 14 -23.13 18.82 -29.21
C ILE A 14 -22.58 18.82 -27.78
N ASN A 15 -22.25 17.63 -27.26
CA ASN A 15 -21.58 17.46 -25.99
C ASN A 15 -20.28 16.66 -26.20
N PRO A 16 -19.12 17.31 -26.17
CA PRO A 16 -17.81 16.68 -26.34
C PRO A 16 -17.54 15.57 -25.32
N LEU A 17 -18.12 15.62 -24.10
CA LEU A 17 -17.93 14.59 -23.08
C LEU A 17 -18.63 13.25 -23.40
N ASP A 18 -19.52 13.23 -24.40
CA ASP A 18 -20.13 12.01 -24.89
C ASP A 18 -19.24 11.25 -25.90
N SER A 19 -18.06 11.80 -26.22
CA SER A 19 -17.08 11.17 -27.10
C SER A 19 -16.62 9.81 -26.56
N TYR A 20 -16.56 8.83 -27.45
CA TYR A 20 -15.93 7.53 -27.18
C TYR A 20 -14.44 7.58 -27.51
N GLY A 21 -13.63 6.86 -26.77
CA GLY A 21 -12.20 6.81 -27.03
C GLY A 21 -11.42 5.98 -26.02
N ILE A 22 -10.14 5.76 -26.35
CA ILE A 22 -9.17 5.10 -25.48
C ILE A 22 -8.10 6.13 -25.13
N VAL A 23 -7.82 6.27 -23.84
CA VAL A 23 -6.75 7.12 -23.33
C VAL A 23 -5.73 6.24 -22.61
N VAL A 24 -4.49 6.32 -23.05
CA VAL A 24 -3.35 5.65 -22.40
C VAL A 24 -2.62 6.68 -21.56
N ILE A 25 -2.39 6.38 -20.28
CA ILE A 25 -1.64 7.25 -19.37
C ILE A 25 -0.54 6.43 -18.72
N ASP A 26 0.70 6.87 -18.92
CA ASP A 26 1.84 6.31 -18.21
C ASP A 26 1.95 7.01 -16.85
N GLU A 27 2.21 6.24 -15.78
CA GLU A 27 2.39 6.71 -14.40
C GLU A 27 1.35 7.75 -13.97
N ILE A 28 0.09 7.33 -13.88
CA ILE A 28 -1.04 8.22 -13.56
C ILE A 28 -0.85 9.02 -12.26
N GLU A 29 -0.04 8.51 -11.34
CA GLU A 29 0.31 9.13 -10.07
C GLU A 29 1.43 10.17 -10.11
N LEU A 30 2.13 10.32 -11.23
CA LEU A 30 3.36 11.09 -11.28
C LEU A 30 3.12 12.53 -10.82
N HIS A 31 3.94 12.99 -9.87
CA HIS A 31 3.81 14.29 -9.19
C HIS A 31 2.52 14.53 -8.37
N LEU A 32 1.66 13.52 -8.20
CA LEU A 32 0.45 13.65 -7.38
C LEU A 32 0.76 13.36 -5.91
N HIS A 33 0.21 14.19 -5.02
CA HIS A 33 0.16 13.90 -3.59
C HIS A 33 -0.62 12.57 -3.35
N PRO A 34 -0.25 11.73 -2.35
CA PRO A 34 -0.91 10.44 -2.10
C PRO A 34 -2.44 10.51 -1.98
N LYS A 35 -2.96 11.58 -1.36
CA LYS A 35 -4.41 11.86 -1.28
C LYS A 35 -5.07 11.95 -2.66
N TRP A 36 -4.40 12.50 -3.66
CA TRP A 36 -4.92 12.61 -5.02
C TRP A 36 -4.76 11.31 -5.80
N GLN A 37 -3.70 10.53 -5.55
CA GLN A 37 -3.53 9.20 -6.11
C GLN A 37 -4.73 8.28 -5.80
N GLN A 38 -5.31 8.41 -4.59
CA GLN A 38 -6.52 7.66 -4.19
C GLN A 38 -7.81 8.09 -4.93
N ASN A 39 -7.80 9.25 -5.59
CA ASN A 39 -9.01 9.84 -6.17
C ASN A 39 -8.94 9.96 -7.70
N VAL A 40 -7.74 9.96 -8.29
CA VAL A 40 -7.52 10.29 -9.71
C VAL A 40 -8.31 9.38 -10.66
N VAL A 41 -8.29 8.06 -10.45
CA VAL A 41 -8.98 7.10 -11.32
C VAL A 41 -10.49 7.30 -11.25
N ASN A 42 -11.04 7.43 -10.03
CA ASN A 42 -12.48 7.67 -9.85
C ASN A 42 -12.92 9.02 -10.44
N ALA A 43 -12.08 10.06 -10.34
CA ALA A 43 -12.34 11.36 -10.95
C ALA A 43 -12.38 11.26 -12.48
N LEU A 44 -11.40 10.59 -13.10
CA LEU A 44 -11.34 10.38 -14.54
C LEU A 44 -12.59 9.63 -15.06
N LEU A 45 -12.96 8.53 -14.41
CA LEU A 45 -14.13 7.74 -14.80
C LEU A 45 -15.45 8.51 -14.64
N LYS A 46 -15.55 9.41 -13.64
CA LYS A 46 -16.73 10.27 -13.47
C LYS A 46 -16.80 11.37 -14.52
N SER A 47 -15.66 11.97 -14.87
CA SER A 47 -15.57 13.07 -15.83
C SER A 47 -15.72 12.61 -17.28
N PHE A 48 -15.25 11.41 -17.61
CA PHE A 48 -15.18 10.90 -18.98
C PHE A 48 -15.82 9.50 -19.09
N LYS A 49 -17.16 9.45 -19.03
CA LYS A 49 -17.93 8.20 -18.90
C LYS A 49 -17.76 7.22 -20.07
N ASN A 50 -17.53 7.74 -21.28
CA ASN A 50 -17.40 6.96 -22.51
C ASN A 50 -15.94 6.69 -22.91
N ILE A 51 -14.98 7.05 -22.06
CA ILE A 51 -13.55 6.84 -22.30
C ILE A 51 -13.06 5.61 -21.54
N GLN A 52 -12.42 4.71 -22.26
CA GLN A 52 -11.66 3.62 -21.66
C GLN A 52 -10.25 4.12 -21.32
N PHE A 53 -9.85 3.96 -20.06
CA PHE A 53 -8.51 4.30 -19.60
C PHE A 53 -7.65 3.04 -19.50
N VAL A 54 -6.46 3.09 -20.12
CA VAL A 54 -5.39 2.10 -19.94
C VAL A 54 -4.25 2.83 -19.25
N ILE A 55 -4.01 2.52 -17.99
CA ILE A 55 -3.05 3.25 -17.16
C ILE A 55 -1.97 2.32 -16.64
N THR A 56 -0.76 2.84 -16.49
CA THR A 56 0.31 2.21 -15.71
C THR A 56 0.42 2.93 -14.35
N THR A 57 0.89 2.21 -13.34
CA THR A 57 1.09 2.78 -12.01
C THR A 57 2.06 1.92 -11.20
N HIS A 58 2.92 2.59 -10.44
CA HIS A 58 3.71 2.06 -9.33
C HIS A 58 3.15 2.52 -7.96
N SER A 59 1.96 3.12 -7.93
CA SER A 59 1.35 3.59 -6.70
C SER A 59 0.43 2.53 -6.07
N PRO A 60 0.76 2.03 -4.86
CA PRO A 60 -0.19 1.19 -4.12
C PRO A 60 -1.46 1.96 -3.73
N GLN A 61 -1.41 3.30 -3.66
CA GLN A 61 -2.58 4.16 -3.41
C GLN A 61 -3.54 4.19 -4.60
N VAL A 62 -3.05 4.09 -5.83
CA VAL A 62 -3.90 3.92 -7.02
C VAL A 62 -4.50 2.51 -7.05
N LEU A 63 -3.65 1.49 -6.89
CA LEU A 63 -4.07 0.08 -6.95
C LEU A 63 -5.14 -0.28 -5.89
N SER A 64 -5.14 0.38 -4.73
CA SER A 64 -6.14 0.18 -3.69
C SER A 64 -7.53 0.77 -3.99
N THR A 65 -7.70 1.45 -5.14
CA THR A 65 -8.97 2.08 -5.53
C THR A 65 -9.65 1.36 -6.69
N VAL A 66 -8.91 0.48 -7.37
CA VAL A 66 -9.32 -0.20 -8.59
C VAL A 66 -9.66 -1.66 -8.27
N ASP A 67 -10.71 -2.18 -8.89
CA ASP A 67 -11.06 -3.59 -8.74
C ASP A 67 -10.00 -4.50 -9.37
N LYS A 68 -9.61 -5.58 -8.69
CA LYS A 68 -8.59 -6.52 -9.19
C LYS A 68 -8.83 -7.02 -10.62
N LYS A 69 -10.10 -7.11 -11.06
CA LYS A 69 -10.44 -7.56 -12.42
C LYS A 69 -9.88 -6.62 -13.51
N ASN A 70 -9.65 -5.36 -13.15
CA ASN A 70 -9.10 -4.30 -14.02
C ASN A 70 -7.58 -4.13 -13.86
N ILE A 71 -6.91 -4.96 -13.05
CA ILE A 71 -5.47 -4.85 -12.78
C ILE A 71 -4.74 -5.99 -13.49
N ARG A 72 -3.61 -5.66 -14.10
CA ARG A 72 -2.69 -6.60 -14.73
C ARG A 72 -1.28 -6.32 -14.25
N MET A 73 -0.63 -7.33 -13.71
CA MET A 73 0.74 -7.29 -13.24
C MET A 73 1.64 -7.94 -14.28
N PHE A 74 2.78 -7.33 -14.56
CA PHE A 74 3.80 -7.92 -15.42
C PHE A 74 4.87 -8.57 -14.56
N VAL A 75 4.97 -9.90 -14.63
CA VAL A 75 5.93 -10.70 -13.85
C VAL A 75 6.88 -11.42 -14.81
N LYS A 76 8.14 -11.59 -14.40
CA LYS A 76 9.11 -12.40 -15.14
C LYS A 76 9.14 -13.81 -14.56
N ASN A 77 9.18 -14.83 -15.41
CA ASN A 77 9.47 -16.20 -14.95
C ASN A 77 10.99 -16.42 -14.81
N ASP A 78 11.38 -17.61 -14.33
CA ASP A 78 12.79 -17.99 -14.14
C ASP A 78 13.64 -17.93 -15.42
N LYS A 79 13.00 -17.93 -16.59
CA LYS A 79 13.64 -17.81 -17.91
C LYS A 79 13.70 -16.36 -18.41
N GLY A 80 13.23 -15.40 -17.62
CA GLY A 80 13.18 -13.97 -17.97
C GLY A 80 12.02 -13.56 -18.88
N GLU A 81 11.10 -14.47 -19.22
CA GLU A 81 9.93 -14.17 -20.05
C GLU A 81 8.89 -13.40 -19.24
N VAL A 82 8.37 -12.29 -19.79
CA VAL A 82 7.34 -11.48 -19.15
C VAL A 82 5.96 -12.08 -19.41
N ARG A 83 5.16 -12.24 -18.35
CA ARG A 83 3.76 -12.65 -18.41
C ARG A 83 2.87 -11.64 -17.69
N SER A 84 1.66 -11.47 -18.22
CA SER A 84 0.61 -10.67 -17.57
C SER A 84 -0.26 -11.57 -16.70
N VAL A 85 -0.39 -11.25 -15.42
CA VAL A 85 -1.23 -11.99 -14.46
C VAL A 85 -2.11 -11.03 -13.67
N PRO A 86 -3.36 -11.40 -13.32
CA PRO A 86 -4.17 -10.60 -12.40
C PRO A 86 -3.69 -10.79 -10.95
N PRO A 87 -3.95 -9.83 -10.05
CA PRO A 87 -3.79 -10.03 -8.61
C PRO A 87 -4.58 -11.23 -8.09
N THR A 88 -4.01 -11.97 -7.14
CA THR A 88 -4.65 -13.16 -6.54
C THR A 88 -5.84 -12.78 -5.64
N PHE A 89 -5.83 -11.58 -5.04
CA PHE A 89 -6.89 -11.09 -4.14
C PHE A 89 -7.40 -9.70 -4.56
N GLN A 90 -8.51 -9.25 -3.95
CA GLN A 90 -9.09 -7.93 -4.23
C GLN A 90 -8.19 -6.84 -3.64
N THR A 91 -7.80 -5.85 -4.44
CA THR A 91 -6.99 -4.71 -3.99
C THR A 91 -7.85 -3.53 -3.58
N LYS A 92 -9.05 -3.38 -4.16
CA LYS A 92 -9.94 -2.26 -3.86
C LYS A 92 -10.35 -2.24 -2.39
N GLY A 93 -10.07 -1.14 -1.71
CA GLY A 93 -10.37 -0.94 -0.28
C GLY A 93 -9.35 -1.56 0.68
N VAL A 94 -8.25 -2.14 0.18
CA VAL A 94 -7.17 -2.68 1.01
C VAL A 94 -6.18 -1.58 1.40
N LYS A 95 -5.53 -1.71 2.57
CA LYS A 95 -4.50 -0.77 3.02
C LYS A 95 -3.37 -0.71 1.99
N SER A 96 -2.83 0.48 1.74
CA SER A 96 -1.75 0.66 0.76
C SER A 96 -0.50 -0.14 1.12
N ALA A 97 -0.18 -0.27 2.41
CA ALA A 97 0.94 -1.09 2.88
C ALA A 97 0.79 -2.58 2.49
N ASP A 98 -0.42 -3.14 2.64
CA ASP A 98 -0.69 -4.54 2.27
C ASP A 98 -0.63 -4.73 0.74
N VAL A 99 -1.11 -3.75 -0.03
CA VAL A 99 -1.00 -3.76 -1.49
C VAL A 99 0.47 -3.69 -1.91
N MET A 100 1.26 -2.82 -1.30
CA MET A 100 2.70 -2.69 -1.57
C MET A 100 3.42 -4.03 -1.32
N ALA A 101 3.22 -4.64 -0.15
CA ALA A 101 3.86 -5.91 0.21
C ALA A 101 3.39 -7.06 -0.69
N ARG A 102 2.08 -7.25 -0.85
CA ARG A 102 1.53 -8.48 -1.45
C ARG A 102 1.34 -8.41 -2.96
N ILE A 103 1.17 -7.22 -3.53
CA ILE A 103 0.97 -7.03 -4.98
C ILE A 103 2.26 -6.57 -5.63
N MET A 104 2.97 -5.62 -5.02
CA MET A 104 4.18 -5.05 -5.63
C MET A 104 5.46 -5.77 -5.21
N GLY A 105 5.39 -6.65 -4.19
CA GLY A 105 6.56 -7.39 -3.70
C GLY A 105 7.57 -6.51 -2.97
N ALA A 106 7.13 -5.37 -2.42
CA ALA A 106 7.98 -4.44 -1.69
C ALA A 106 7.50 -4.33 -0.24
N ASP A 107 8.39 -4.60 0.72
CA ASP A 107 8.05 -4.52 2.14
C ASP A 107 7.63 -3.09 2.52
N SER A 108 6.54 -3.00 3.28
CA SER A 108 6.07 -1.71 3.81
C SER A 108 6.92 -1.19 4.97
N ILE A 109 7.74 -2.06 5.55
CA ILE A 109 8.70 -1.74 6.60
C ILE A 109 10.09 -1.77 5.95
N PRO A 110 10.86 -0.68 6.03
CA PRO A 110 12.19 -0.64 5.42
C PRO A 110 13.19 -1.52 6.18
N ASP A 111 14.18 -2.04 5.46
CA ASP A 111 15.25 -2.86 6.04
C ASP A 111 16.34 -1.98 6.69
N VAL A 112 16.05 -1.45 7.87
CA VAL A 112 16.96 -0.60 8.67
C VAL A 112 17.07 -1.13 10.11
N LYS A 113 18.12 -0.72 10.84
CA LYS A 113 18.41 -1.21 12.20
C LYS A 113 17.18 -1.10 13.10
N GLU A 114 16.55 0.06 13.16
CA GLU A 114 15.45 0.34 14.06
C GLU A 114 14.22 -0.53 13.76
N ALA A 115 13.96 -0.83 12.49
CA ALA A 115 12.89 -1.75 12.10
C ALA A 115 13.20 -3.20 12.52
N ARG A 116 14.47 -3.62 12.38
CA ARG A 116 14.92 -4.94 12.85
C ARG A 116 14.87 -5.05 14.36
N ASP A 117 15.22 -4.00 15.08
CA ASP A 117 15.17 -3.96 16.54
C ASP A 117 13.72 -4.09 17.06
N VAL A 118 12.74 -3.47 16.39
CA VAL A 118 11.31 -3.64 16.73
C VAL A 118 10.82 -5.06 16.46
N ASP A 119 11.26 -5.68 15.35
CA ASP A 119 10.95 -7.08 15.05
C ASP A 119 11.62 -8.03 16.07
N GLU A 120 12.87 -7.77 16.44
CA GLU A 120 13.61 -8.55 17.43
C GLU A 120 12.99 -8.42 18.82
N PHE A 121 12.56 -7.21 19.22
CA PHE A 121 11.80 -7.01 20.45
C PHE A 121 10.57 -7.94 20.52
N SER A 122 9.82 -8.03 19.42
CA SER A 122 8.64 -8.89 19.32
C SER A 122 9.00 -10.38 19.41
N LYS A 123 10.15 -10.78 18.84
CA LYS A 123 10.67 -12.16 18.94
C LYS A 123 11.12 -12.49 20.36
N LEU A 124 11.86 -11.61 21.03
CA LEU A 124 12.33 -11.80 22.41
C LEU A 124 11.17 -12.04 23.38
N LEU A 125 10.07 -11.28 23.26
CA LEU A 125 8.86 -11.52 24.03
C LEU A 125 8.19 -12.87 23.71
N SER A 126 8.29 -13.34 22.46
CA SER A 126 7.71 -14.62 22.04
C SER A 126 8.50 -15.83 22.56
N VAL A 127 9.78 -15.66 22.88
CA VAL A 127 10.65 -16.70 23.47
C VAL A 127 10.86 -16.53 24.98
N ASP A 128 9.95 -15.83 25.66
CA ASP A 128 9.96 -15.57 27.11
C ASP A 128 11.23 -14.81 27.63
N LYS A 129 12.00 -14.14 26.75
CA LYS A 129 13.19 -13.35 27.10
C LYS A 129 12.86 -11.89 27.44
N LYS A 130 12.08 -11.70 28.50
CA LYS A 130 11.56 -10.38 28.88
C LYS A 130 12.67 -9.35 29.20
N ASP A 131 13.72 -9.74 29.92
CA ASP A 131 14.75 -8.79 30.36
C ASP A 131 15.54 -8.23 29.18
N GLU A 132 15.89 -9.08 28.20
CA GLU A 132 16.52 -8.65 26.93
C GLU A 132 15.58 -7.71 26.15
N ALA A 133 14.27 -8.00 26.11
CA ALA A 133 13.28 -7.15 25.47
C ALA A 133 13.16 -5.78 26.16
N LEU A 134 13.27 -5.72 27.49
CA LEU A 134 13.27 -4.45 28.24
C LEU A 134 14.53 -3.62 27.97
N SER A 135 15.71 -4.24 27.89
CA SER A 135 16.92 -3.53 27.49
C SER A 135 16.80 -2.95 26.08
N LEU A 136 16.28 -3.73 25.13
CA LEU A 136 16.07 -3.26 23.76
C LEU A 136 15.00 -2.16 23.68
N LEU A 137 13.98 -2.20 24.54
CA LEU A 137 12.98 -1.14 24.63
C LEU A 137 13.59 0.20 25.04
N GLU A 138 14.56 0.21 25.94
CA GLU A 138 15.25 1.45 26.33
C GLU A 138 16.07 2.04 25.17
N GLU A 139 16.71 1.20 24.36
CA GLU A 139 17.37 1.64 23.12
C GLU A 139 16.37 2.21 22.11
N LEU A 140 15.23 1.53 21.91
CA LEU A 140 14.15 1.97 21.03
C LEU A 140 13.55 3.31 21.52
N LYS A 141 13.37 3.49 22.83
CA LYS A 141 12.93 4.74 23.44
C LYS A 141 13.89 5.88 23.18
N SER A 142 15.19 5.64 23.23
CA SER A 142 16.19 6.65 22.90
C SER A 142 16.10 7.12 21.44
N HIS A 143 15.65 6.28 20.50
CA HIS A 143 15.47 6.66 19.10
C HIS A 143 14.09 7.29 18.83
N PHE A 144 13.02 6.58 19.17
CA PHE A 144 11.65 6.98 18.81
C PHE A 144 11.04 8.00 19.78
N GLY A 145 11.47 8.01 21.05
CA GLY A 145 10.89 8.78 22.13
C GLY A 145 9.70 8.10 22.81
N ASP A 146 9.52 8.37 24.11
CA ASP A 146 8.57 7.65 24.99
C ASP A 146 7.11 7.69 24.54
N LYS A 147 6.71 8.75 23.83
CA LYS A 147 5.32 8.96 23.39
C LYS A 147 5.06 8.49 21.95
N HIS A 148 6.06 7.90 21.30
CA HIS A 148 5.93 7.46 19.91
C HIS A 148 5.01 6.23 19.81
N PRO A 149 4.15 6.13 18.79
CA PRO A 149 3.24 5.00 18.62
C PRO A 149 3.91 3.63 18.71
N VAL A 150 5.09 3.46 18.10
CA VAL A 150 5.87 2.20 18.15
C VAL A 150 6.22 1.81 19.58
N ILE A 151 6.62 2.76 20.43
CA ILE A 151 6.97 2.49 21.83
C ILE A 151 5.72 2.13 22.62
N LEU A 152 4.61 2.84 22.41
CA LEU A 152 3.34 2.51 23.04
C LEU A 152 2.86 1.10 22.69
N ASP A 153 3.03 0.68 21.43
CA ASP A 153 2.71 -0.69 20.97
C ASP A 153 3.62 -1.74 21.63
N CYS A 154 4.92 -1.44 21.79
CA CYS A 154 5.86 -2.30 22.50
C CYS A 154 5.48 -2.45 23.99
N GLU A 155 5.17 -1.35 24.67
CA GLU A 155 4.74 -1.36 26.07
C GLU A 155 3.42 -2.12 26.27
N ASN A 156 2.47 -1.97 25.34
CA ASN A 156 1.23 -2.73 25.33
C ASN A 156 1.49 -4.23 25.14
N SER A 157 2.45 -4.59 24.29
CA SER A 157 2.86 -5.98 24.07
C SER A 157 3.44 -6.61 25.34
N ILE A 158 4.24 -5.86 26.11
CA ILE A 158 4.75 -6.31 27.43
C ILE A 158 3.60 -6.53 28.41
N LYS A 159 2.65 -5.59 28.51
CA LYS A 159 1.49 -5.73 29.41
C LYS A 159 0.68 -6.98 29.09
N ILE A 160 0.43 -7.24 27.80
CA ILE A 160 -0.27 -8.44 27.34
C ILE A 160 0.51 -9.70 27.68
N TYR A 161 1.84 -9.69 27.48
CA TYR A 161 2.72 -10.80 27.85
C TYR A 161 2.64 -11.12 29.35
N GLU A 162 2.73 -10.12 30.22
CA GLU A 162 2.64 -10.32 31.67
C GLU A 162 1.30 -10.89 32.11
N LEU A 163 0.19 -10.44 31.51
CA LEU A 163 -1.13 -10.99 31.77
C LEU A 163 -1.20 -12.48 31.41
N LYS A 164 -0.65 -12.87 30.26
CA LYS A 164 -0.60 -14.29 29.82
C LYS A 164 0.20 -15.14 30.80
N GLN A 165 1.35 -14.64 31.29
CA GLN A 165 2.17 -15.37 32.26
C GLN A 165 1.45 -15.55 33.61
N ARG A 166 0.72 -14.53 34.09
CA ARG A 166 -0.09 -14.65 35.33
C ARG A 166 -1.21 -15.67 35.22
N VAL A 167 -1.85 -15.80 34.06
CA VAL A 167 -2.88 -16.82 33.81
C VAL A 167 -2.24 -18.21 33.76
N ARG A 168 -1.11 -18.36 33.04
CA ARG A 168 -0.36 -19.63 32.95
C ARG A 168 0.10 -20.15 34.31
N ASN A 169 0.48 -19.27 35.22
CA ASN A 169 0.97 -19.66 36.56
C ASN A 169 -0.16 -19.93 37.59
N LYS A 170 -1.43 -19.70 37.23
CA LYS A 170 -2.59 -19.93 38.11
C LYS A 170 -3.38 -21.20 37.76
N GLY A 171 -3.08 -21.85 36.64
CA GLY A 171 -3.63 -23.15 36.23
C GLY A 171 -2.62 -24.26 36.46
#